data_AF-A0AAX6IJ35-F1
#
_entry.id   AF-A0AAX6IJ35-F1
#
_cell.length_a   1.000
_cell.length_b   1.000
_cell.length_c   1.000
_cell.angle_alpha   90.00
_cell.angle_beta   90.00
_cell.angle_gamma   90.00
#
_symmetry.space_group_name_H-M   'P 1'
#
loop_
_entity.id
_entity.type
_entity.pdbx_description
1 polymer ?
#
loop_
_entity_poly.entity_id
_entity_poly.type
_entity_poly.pdbx_seq_one_letter_code
_entity_poly.pdbx_strand_id
1 'polypeptide(L)'
;MYACDVASAPGRAGACGARAARRRAPRARPSPGPRDWLMWAGADLVCRHFRSLSTAGGGGVGHLREMGEAKGFRAFSTEPHSDVSLEEAAPVGQAASDCSVVPEQRSPGGGDLKLLSGSFYLPHPDKAETGGEDAHFICAEEQAIGVADGVGGWADQGIDSGRYARQLMSNSAAAIREQAKGSVDTGAVLEKAYAKTREMGSSTACIIALTDQGVHAVNIGDSGFIVVRDGSTIFRSPVQQHEFNMPYQLDSRGYGDLPSAAQVFNIPVQPGDVIVMGTDGLFDNLYTNEISGVVVYATRAKLEPQVAAQKIVELASQRALDKKQQSPFSTAAQQSGYRYNGGKLDDISVVVSYVTASSRD
;
A
#
# COMPACT_ATOMS: atom_id res chain seq x y z
N MET A 1 34.46 6.89 9.64
CA MET A 1 35.82 7.49 9.64
C MET A 1 36.79 6.46 9.09
N TYR A 2 37.20 6.60 7.83
CA TYR A 2 38.54 6.25 7.35
C TYR A 2 38.75 7.04 6.07
N ALA A 3 39.68 7.99 6.14
CA ALA A 3 40.08 8.89 5.08
C ALA A 3 41.29 8.32 4.35
N CYS A 4 41.34 8.46 3.03
CA CYS A 4 42.56 8.34 2.25
C CYS A 4 42.67 9.55 1.33
N ASP A 5 43.41 10.55 1.82
CA ASP A 5 43.97 11.65 1.04
C ASP A 5 45.46 11.36 0.80
N VAL A 6 45.93 11.44 -0.45
CA VAL A 6 47.31 11.85 -0.76
C VAL A 6 47.37 12.64 -2.09
N ALA A 7 47.64 13.94 -1.93
CA ALA A 7 48.35 14.94 -2.77
C ALA A 7 49.14 14.45 -4.03
N SER A 8 48.95 15.03 -5.23
CA SER A 8 49.59 16.23 -5.87
C SER A 8 51.08 16.05 -6.29
N ALA A 9 51.66 16.50 -7.41
CA ALA A 9 51.43 17.55 -8.43
C ALA A 9 52.26 17.25 -9.75
N PRO A 10 52.73 18.22 -10.58
CA PRO A 10 52.06 18.86 -11.73
C PRO A 10 52.81 18.75 -13.10
N GLY A 11 52.16 19.10 -14.22
CA GLY A 11 52.80 19.15 -15.55
C GLY A 11 52.08 19.96 -16.65
N ARG A 12 52.51 21.22 -16.81
CA ARG A 12 52.60 22.09 -18.03
C ARG A 12 51.57 22.04 -19.17
N ALA A 13 50.88 23.18 -19.30
CA ALA A 13 50.72 24.08 -20.46
C ALA A 13 50.70 23.53 -21.90
N GLY A 14 49.58 23.80 -22.60
CA GLY A 14 49.47 23.84 -24.06
C GLY A 14 48.25 24.65 -24.49
N ALA A 15 48.44 25.93 -24.80
CA ALA A 15 47.41 26.79 -25.36
C ALA A 15 47.28 26.54 -26.87
N CYS A 16 46.06 26.33 -27.36
CA CYS A 16 45.73 26.53 -28.77
C CYS A 16 44.31 27.09 -28.88
N GLY A 17 44.21 28.32 -29.39
CA GLY A 17 42.95 29.04 -29.52
C GLY A 17 42.12 28.54 -30.69
N ALA A 18 40.80 28.44 -30.47
CA ALA A 18 39.83 28.31 -31.54
C ALA A 18 38.67 29.30 -31.29
N ARG A 19 38.36 30.03 -32.37
CA ARG A 19 37.48 31.19 -32.43
C ARG A 19 36.04 30.87 -32.06
N ALA A 20 35.43 31.79 -31.30
CA ALA A 20 34.01 31.81 -30.99
C ALA A 20 33.16 32.06 -32.25
N ALA A 21 32.25 31.13 -32.55
CA ALA A 21 31.12 31.36 -33.44
C ALA A 21 29.84 31.40 -32.59
N ARG A 22 29.31 32.60 -32.37
CA ARG A 22 28.03 32.84 -31.69
C ARG A 22 26.90 32.27 -32.56
N ARG A 23 26.34 31.12 -32.18
CA ARG A 23 25.04 30.66 -32.68
C ARG A 23 23.94 31.22 -31.78
N ARG A 24 23.04 32.02 -32.37
CA ARG A 24 21.83 32.53 -31.71
C ARG A 24 20.93 31.35 -31.34
N ALA A 25 20.55 31.25 -30.07
CA ALA A 25 19.49 30.35 -29.61
C ALA A 25 18.13 30.79 -30.20
N PRO A 26 17.27 29.87 -30.65
CA PRO A 26 15.91 30.21 -31.04
C PRO A 26 15.09 30.60 -29.80
N ARG A 27 14.33 31.70 -29.92
CA ARG A 27 13.44 32.20 -28.88
C ARG A 27 12.38 31.14 -28.52
N ALA A 28 12.30 30.79 -27.24
CA ALA A 28 11.20 30.00 -26.69
C ALA A 28 9.86 30.73 -26.95
N ARG A 29 8.87 30.00 -27.46
CA ARG A 29 7.48 30.46 -27.51
C ARG A 29 6.89 30.40 -26.09
N PRO A 30 6.05 31.37 -25.68
CA PRO A 30 5.41 31.31 -24.38
C PRO A 30 4.42 30.14 -24.33
N SER A 31 4.51 29.35 -23.27
CA SER A 31 3.58 28.27 -22.93
C SER A 31 2.17 28.83 -22.74
N PRO A 32 1.10 28.18 -23.23
CA PRO A 32 -0.26 28.57 -22.90
C PRO A 32 -0.51 28.27 -21.42
N GLY A 33 -1.07 29.25 -20.69
CA GLY A 33 -1.38 29.16 -19.27
C GLY A 33 -2.40 28.06 -18.93
N PRO A 34 -2.55 27.75 -17.64
CA PRO A 34 -3.36 26.64 -17.16
C PRO A 34 -4.82 26.86 -17.52
N ARG A 35 -5.38 25.93 -18.30
CA ARG A 35 -6.82 25.83 -18.53
C ARG A 35 -7.44 25.13 -17.32
N ASP A 36 -8.28 25.89 -16.62
CA ASP A 36 -9.46 25.48 -15.86
C ASP A 36 -9.60 23.98 -15.57
N TRP A 37 -9.07 23.54 -14.43
CA TRP A 37 -9.54 22.32 -13.77
C TRP A 37 -10.82 22.68 -13.01
N LEU A 38 -11.97 22.38 -13.64
CA LEU A 38 -13.26 22.45 -12.98
C LEU A 38 -13.25 21.52 -11.76
N MET A 39 -13.31 22.11 -10.58
CA MET A 39 -13.53 21.46 -9.30
C MET A 39 -14.76 20.55 -9.36
N TRP A 40 -14.58 19.25 -9.22
CA TRP A 40 -15.68 18.32 -9.01
C TRP A 40 -16.03 18.23 -7.53
N ALA A 41 -17.14 18.85 -7.17
CA ALA A 41 -17.81 18.68 -5.90
C ALA A 41 -18.47 17.29 -5.83
N GLY A 42 -17.70 16.29 -5.38
CA GLY A 42 -18.19 14.92 -5.18
C GLY A 42 -17.67 14.20 -3.93
N ALA A 43 -16.62 14.72 -3.28
CA ALA A 43 -15.96 14.06 -2.14
C ALA A 43 -16.62 14.33 -0.77
N ASP A 44 -17.59 15.24 -0.70
CA ASP A 44 -18.15 15.74 0.57
C ASP A 44 -19.20 14.81 1.22
N LEU A 45 -19.57 13.72 0.55
CA LEU A 45 -20.64 12.81 1.02
C LEU A 45 -20.12 11.65 1.88
N VAL A 46 -18.88 11.21 1.69
CA VAL A 46 -18.31 10.06 2.43
C VAL A 46 -18.00 10.43 3.88
N CYS A 47 -17.52 11.66 4.14
CA CYS A 47 -17.26 12.15 5.50
C CYS A 47 -18.52 12.50 6.31
N ARG A 48 -19.63 12.92 5.67
CA ARG A 48 -20.85 13.29 6.40
C ARG A 48 -21.67 12.08 6.88
N HIS A 49 -21.60 10.95 6.19
CA HIS A 49 -22.35 9.74 6.58
C HIS A 49 -21.71 8.96 7.75
N PHE A 50 -20.41 9.13 8.00
CA PHE A 50 -19.72 8.39 9.07
C PHE A 50 -19.97 8.95 10.49
N ARG A 51 -20.52 10.17 10.63
CA ARG A 51 -20.93 10.74 11.94
C ARG A 51 -22.37 10.44 12.35
N SER A 52 -23.17 9.79 11.49
CA SER A 52 -24.62 9.61 11.74
C SER A 52 -25.04 8.22 12.24
N LEU A 53 -24.10 7.27 12.42
CA LEU A 53 -24.45 5.88 12.78
C LEU A 53 -23.94 5.45 14.17
N SER A 54 -23.72 6.40 15.08
CA SER A 54 -23.56 6.12 16.50
C SER A 54 -24.55 6.94 17.31
N THR A 55 -25.83 6.60 17.18
CA THR A 55 -26.90 6.74 18.20
C THR A 55 -28.24 6.40 17.54
N ALA A 56 -28.72 5.16 17.68
CA ALA A 56 -30.15 4.85 17.62
C ALA A 56 -30.38 3.37 17.95
N GLY A 57 -30.49 3.08 19.24
CA GLY A 57 -31.23 1.93 19.75
C GLY A 57 -32.33 2.47 20.67
N GLY A 58 -33.58 2.05 20.45
CA GLY A 58 -34.71 2.32 21.35
C GLY A 58 -35.88 3.06 20.69
N GLY A 59 -36.99 2.33 20.48
CA GLY A 59 -38.21 2.84 19.86
C GLY A 59 -39.11 3.68 20.79
N GLY A 60 -40.18 4.23 20.21
CA GLY A 60 -41.28 4.88 20.94
C GLY A 60 -41.98 5.98 20.15
N VAL A 61 -43.27 5.78 19.89
CA VAL A 61 -44.20 6.62 19.12
C VAL A 61 -44.66 7.86 19.91
N GLY A 62 -44.84 9.03 19.26
CA GLY A 62 -45.67 10.12 19.83
C GLY A 62 -45.50 11.54 19.25
N HIS A 63 -46.43 11.92 18.36
CA HIS A 63 -47.02 13.24 18.05
C HIS A 63 -46.37 14.61 18.42
N LEU A 64 -46.22 15.46 17.37
CA LEU A 64 -46.57 16.90 17.22
C LEU A 64 -46.32 17.92 18.36
N ARG A 65 -45.44 18.92 18.13
CA ARG A 65 -45.79 20.36 17.93
C ARG A 65 -44.55 21.27 17.80
N GLU A 66 -44.85 22.48 17.34
CA GLU A 66 -44.07 23.56 16.70
C GLU A 66 -43.31 24.53 17.66
N MET A 67 -42.40 25.30 17.05
CA MET A 67 -41.87 26.65 17.42
C MET A 67 -40.80 26.82 18.52
N GLY A 68 -39.76 27.62 18.20
CA GLY A 68 -39.16 28.57 19.17
C GLY A 68 -37.62 28.67 19.26
N GLU A 69 -37.07 29.65 18.53
CA GLU A 69 -35.97 30.59 18.87
C GLU A 69 -34.62 30.21 19.52
N ALA A 70 -33.60 30.94 19.07
CA ALA A 70 -32.21 30.92 19.48
C ALA A 70 -31.91 31.68 20.79
N LYS A 71 -30.85 31.25 21.52
CA LYS A 71 -29.82 32.10 22.18
C LYS A 71 -28.82 31.27 22.99
N GLY A 72 -27.54 31.67 22.91
CA GLY A 72 -26.71 31.87 24.10
C GLY A 72 -25.67 30.80 24.51
N PHE A 73 -24.41 31.12 24.19
CA PHE A 73 -23.16 30.80 24.91
C PHE A 73 -23.26 30.22 26.33
N ARG A 74 -22.41 29.21 26.62
CA ARG A 74 -21.35 29.28 27.66
C ARG A 74 -20.39 28.09 27.59
N ALA A 75 -19.10 28.42 27.69
CA ALA A 75 -17.99 27.50 27.88
C ALA A 75 -17.89 27.05 29.35
N PHE A 76 -17.41 25.83 29.58
CA PHE A 76 -16.77 25.43 30.83
C PHE A 76 -15.56 24.54 30.52
N SER A 77 -14.47 24.83 31.24
CA SER A 77 -13.15 24.21 31.19
C SER A 77 -12.90 23.42 32.48
N THR A 78 -11.84 22.61 32.45
CA THR A 78 -11.05 22.03 33.57
C THR A 78 -11.72 20.91 34.38
N GLU A 79 -11.08 19.80 34.78
CA GLU A 79 -9.70 19.28 34.77
C GLU A 79 -9.77 17.78 35.21
N PRO A 80 -8.65 17.01 35.22
CA PRO A 80 -8.63 15.55 35.12
C PRO A 80 -8.53 14.81 36.47
N HIS A 81 -8.80 13.50 36.46
CA HIS A 81 -8.56 12.62 37.60
C HIS A 81 -7.72 11.38 37.22
N SER A 82 -6.49 11.43 37.76
CA SER A 82 -5.72 10.37 38.44
C SER A 82 -5.42 9.05 37.75
N ASP A 83 -4.16 8.96 37.30
CA ASP A 83 -3.17 7.93 37.63
C ASP A 83 -3.63 6.67 38.37
N VAL A 84 -3.42 5.53 37.73
CA VAL A 84 -3.24 4.24 38.40
C VAL A 84 -1.96 3.62 37.86
N SER A 85 -0.94 3.61 38.71
CA SER A 85 0.33 2.92 38.50
C SER A 85 0.11 1.41 38.49
N LEU A 86 0.71 0.71 37.53
CA LEU A 86 0.86 -0.74 37.57
C LEU A 86 2.35 -1.06 37.55
N GLU A 87 2.73 -1.86 38.54
CA GLU A 87 4.08 -2.27 38.87
C GLU A 87 4.76 -3.09 37.76
N GLU A 88 6.06 -2.86 37.69
CA GLU A 88 7.05 -3.57 36.89
C GLU A 88 7.36 -4.93 37.54
N ALA A 89 7.25 -6.03 36.79
CA ALA A 89 7.75 -7.34 37.20
C ALA A 89 8.71 -7.89 36.13
N ALA A 90 9.91 -8.22 36.57
CA ALA A 90 11.07 -8.69 35.80
C ALA A 90 10.91 -10.15 35.28
N PRO A 91 11.82 -10.63 34.40
CA PRO A 91 11.54 -11.66 33.40
C PRO A 91 11.75 -13.10 33.91
N VAL A 92 11.01 -14.06 33.33
CA VAL A 92 11.21 -15.50 33.56
C VAL A 92 11.43 -16.21 32.23
N GLY A 93 12.66 -16.71 32.07
CA GLY A 93 12.97 -18.10 31.73
C GLY A 93 12.45 -18.70 30.42
N GLN A 94 13.39 -18.95 29.50
CA GLN A 94 13.27 -19.96 28.44
C GLN A 94 12.96 -21.34 29.01
N ALA A 95 11.95 -22.02 28.44
CA ALA A 95 11.87 -23.46 28.42
C ALA A 95 11.10 -23.91 27.17
N ALA A 96 11.80 -24.62 26.29
CA ALA A 96 11.20 -25.42 25.23
C ALA A 96 10.37 -26.54 25.87
N SER A 97 9.15 -26.76 25.37
CA SER A 97 8.45 -28.02 25.58
C SER A 97 7.58 -28.33 24.37
N ASP A 98 7.77 -29.57 23.94
CA ASP A 98 7.12 -30.28 22.86
C ASP A 98 5.67 -30.67 23.21
N CYS A 99 4.94 -31.09 22.17
CA CYS A 99 3.65 -31.76 22.13
C CYS A 99 2.37 -30.93 22.37
N SER A 100 1.56 -30.79 21.31
CA SER A 100 0.32 -31.56 21.20
C SER A 100 -0.38 -31.32 19.87
N VAL A 101 -0.70 -32.42 19.20
CA VAL A 101 -1.52 -32.55 17.99
C VAL A 101 -2.83 -31.78 18.16
N VAL A 102 -3.03 -30.74 17.34
CA VAL A 102 -4.30 -30.02 17.26
C VAL A 102 -5.22 -30.85 16.36
N PRO A 103 -6.49 -31.12 16.73
CA PRO A 103 -7.37 -31.92 15.88
C PRO A 103 -7.64 -31.14 14.60
N GLU A 104 -7.38 -31.80 13.47
CA GLU A 104 -7.74 -31.34 12.13
C GLU A 104 -9.26 -31.16 12.07
N GLN A 105 -9.72 -29.93 12.31
CA GLN A 105 -11.09 -29.56 12.02
C GLN A 105 -11.23 -29.48 10.51
N ARG A 106 -11.79 -30.52 9.90
CA ARG A 106 -12.30 -30.47 8.53
C ARG A 106 -13.29 -29.31 8.43
N SER A 107 -12.89 -28.28 7.70
CA SER A 107 -13.73 -27.13 7.36
C SER A 107 -15.00 -27.61 6.64
N PRO A 108 -16.19 -27.10 7.02
CA PRO A 108 -17.43 -27.45 6.36
C PRO A 108 -17.53 -26.71 5.01
N GLY A 109 -17.61 -27.48 3.92
CA GLY A 109 -18.10 -26.99 2.62
C GLY A 109 -17.02 -26.52 1.63
N GLY A 110 -16.22 -27.46 1.10
CA GLY A 110 -15.30 -27.21 -0.02
C GLY A 110 -16.03 -26.94 -1.33
N GLY A 111 -16.44 -25.69 -1.53
CA GLY A 111 -16.72 -25.15 -2.86
C GLY A 111 -15.45 -24.51 -3.41
N ASP A 112 -15.18 -24.68 -4.70
CA ASP A 112 -14.05 -24.01 -5.35
C ASP A 112 -14.20 -22.50 -5.15
N LEU A 113 -13.16 -21.81 -4.70
CA LEU A 113 -13.19 -20.36 -4.49
C LEU A 113 -12.69 -19.62 -5.73
N LYS A 114 -13.11 -18.36 -5.89
CA LYS A 114 -12.60 -17.45 -6.92
C LYS A 114 -12.31 -16.06 -6.34
N LEU A 115 -11.32 -15.39 -6.91
CA LEU A 115 -11.01 -13.98 -6.73
C LEU A 115 -11.62 -13.18 -7.89
N LEU A 116 -12.60 -12.34 -7.57
CA LEU A 116 -13.05 -11.28 -8.48
C LEU A 116 -12.26 -10.02 -8.14
N SER A 117 -11.35 -9.63 -9.03
CA SER A 117 -10.34 -8.61 -8.75
C SER A 117 -10.51 -7.38 -9.63
N GLY A 118 -10.17 -6.21 -9.07
CA GLY A 118 -10.05 -4.95 -9.78
C GLY A 118 -8.99 -4.07 -9.12
N SER A 119 -8.45 -3.11 -9.85
CA SER A 119 -7.32 -2.31 -9.38
C SER A 119 -7.44 -0.85 -9.78
N PHE A 120 -6.90 0.05 -8.98
CA PHE A 120 -6.77 1.44 -9.37
C PHE A 120 -5.37 1.93 -9.03
N TYR A 121 -4.80 2.70 -9.94
CA TYR A 121 -3.45 3.24 -9.82
C TYR A 121 -3.49 4.74 -10.04
N LEU A 122 -2.89 5.49 -9.11
CA LEU A 122 -2.71 6.92 -9.20
C LEU A 122 -1.23 7.24 -8.98
N PRO A 123 -0.47 7.65 -10.02
CA PRO A 123 0.91 8.05 -9.84
C PRO A 123 1.01 9.36 -9.06
N HIS A 124 2.15 9.55 -8.39
CA HIS A 124 2.59 10.83 -7.87
C HIS A 124 2.54 11.88 -9.00
N PRO A 125 2.02 13.09 -8.74
CA PRO A 125 1.87 14.12 -9.78
C PRO A 125 3.16 14.40 -10.57
N ASP A 126 4.30 14.49 -9.88
CA ASP A 126 5.60 14.75 -10.51
C ASP A 126 6.13 13.56 -11.35
N LYS A 127 5.56 12.37 -11.18
CA LYS A 127 5.93 11.14 -11.90
C LYS A 127 4.87 10.73 -12.93
N ALA A 128 3.80 11.50 -13.09
CA ALA A 128 2.69 11.15 -13.97
C ALA A 128 3.10 11.01 -15.44
N GLU A 129 4.05 11.83 -15.92
CA GLU A 129 4.53 11.78 -17.31
C GLU A 129 5.36 10.52 -17.61
N THR A 130 6.02 9.94 -16.59
CA THR A 130 6.78 8.68 -16.71
C THR A 130 5.93 7.45 -16.39
N GLY A 131 4.69 7.65 -15.94
CA GLY A 131 3.78 6.58 -15.52
C GLY A 131 3.97 6.13 -14.08
N GLY A 132 4.72 6.88 -13.26
CA GLY A 132 5.11 6.54 -11.90
C GLY A 132 5.93 5.25 -11.79
N GLU A 133 6.17 4.84 -10.55
CA GLU A 133 7.14 3.82 -10.16
C GLU A 133 6.49 2.55 -9.61
N ASP A 134 5.20 2.60 -9.27
CA ASP A 134 4.42 1.41 -8.95
C ASP A 134 4.11 0.54 -10.18
N ALA A 135 3.86 -0.74 -9.92
CA ALA A 135 3.30 -1.70 -10.85
C ALA A 135 2.36 -2.68 -10.17
N HIS A 136 1.43 -3.25 -10.93
CA HIS A 136 0.58 -4.33 -10.45
C HIS A 136 0.20 -5.28 -11.59
N PHE A 137 -0.32 -6.46 -11.24
CA PHE A 137 -0.98 -7.36 -12.18
C PHE A 137 -2.22 -8.01 -11.56
N ILE A 138 -3.15 -8.41 -12.43
CA ILE A 138 -4.26 -9.31 -12.12
C ILE A 138 -4.22 -10.45 -13.13
N CYS A 139 -4.06 -11.69 -12.66
CA CYS A 139 -4.10 -12.91 -13.45
C CYS A 139 -5.36 -13.69 -13.07
N ALA A 140 -6.49 -13.36 -13.71
CA ALA A 140 -7.79 -13.94 -13.37
C ALA A 140 -7.82 -15.46 -13.61
N GLU A 141 -7.14 -15.97 -14.62
CA GLU A 141 -7.18 -17.41 -14.97
C GLU A 141 -6.54 -18.28 -13.89
N GLU A 142 -5.49 -17.77 -13.25
CA GLU A 142 -4.70 -18.45 -12.21
C GLU A 142 -5.00 -17.91 -10.80
N GLN A 143 -6.05 -17.08 -10.68
CA GLN A 143 -6.54 -16.53 -9.42
C GLN A 143 -5.43 -15.85 -8.59
N ALA A 144 -4.62 -15.01 -9.25
CA ALA A 144 -3.47 -14.37 -8.65
C ALA A 144 -3.40 -12.87 -8.93
N ILE A 145 -2.84 -12.12 -8.00
CA ILE A 145 -2.65 -10.67 -8.05
C ILE A 145 -1.27 -10.32 -7.48
N GLY A 146 -0.74 -9.17 -7.86
CA GLY A 146 0.47 -8.65 -7.24
C GLY A 146 0.65 -7.16 -7.42
N VAL A 147 1.42 -6.56 -6.53
CA VAL A 147 1.87 -5.17 -6.56
C VAL A 147 3.37 -5.10 -6.30
N ALA A 148 4.01 -4.07 -6.82
CA ALA A 148 5.39 -3.71 -6.55
C ALA A 148 5.50 -2.19 -6.56
N ASP A 149 6.31 -1.64 -5.66
CA ASP A 149 6.67 -0.22 -5.61
C ASP A 149 8.16 -0.09 -5.93
N GLY A 150 8.47 0.63 -7.01
CA GLY A 150 9.82 0.97 -7.43
C GLY A 150 10.43 2.04 -6.52
N VAL A 151 11.60 1.76 -5.96
CA VAL A 151 12.22 2.65 -4.96
C VAL A 151 12.69 3.96 -5.61
N GLY A 152 12.06 5.07 -5.24
CA GLY A 152 12.30 6.38 -5.88
C GLY A 152 13.73 6.95 -5.78
N GLY A 153 14.57 6.43 -4.87
CA GLY A 153 15.97 6.87 -4.73
C GLY A 153 16.83 6.66 -5.99
N TRP A 154 16.40 5.81 -6.92
CA TRP A 154 17.07 5.60 -8.21
C TRP A 154 16.98 6.80 -9.16
N ALA A 155 16.00 7.69 -8.96
CA ALA A 155 15.83 8.90 -9.76
C ALA A 155 17.06 9.83 -9.71
N ASP A 156 17.79 9.86 -8.59
CA ASP A 156 19.04 10.62 -8.43
C ASP A 156 20.17 10.15 -9.37
N GLN A 157 20.08 8.90 -9.84
CA GLN A 157 20.98 8.33 -10.84
C GLN A 157 20.39 8.38 -12.27
N GLY A 158 19.23 9.02 -12.46
CA GLY A 158 18.50 9.05 -13.72
C GLY A 158 17.90 7.69 -14.11
N ILE A 159 17.66 6.81 -13.14
CA ILE A 159 17.09 5.47 -13.34
C ILE A 159 15.62 5.48 -12.92
N ASP A 160 14.75 5.03 -13.83
CA ASP A 160 13.30 4.86 -13.61
C ASP A 160 13.05 3.50 -12.93
N SER A 161 12.90 3.52 -11.61
CA SER A 161 12.66 2.33 -10.79
C SER A 161 11.34 1.62 -11.14
N GLY A 162 10.38 2.35 -11.74
CA GLY A 162 9.15 1.78 -12.25
C GLY A 162 9.36 0.75 -13.35
N ARG A 163 10.45 0.84 -14.13
CA ARG A 163 10.78 -0.20 -15.13
C ARG A 163 11.09 -1.53 -14.45
N TYR A 164 11.84 -1.48 -13.35
CA TYR A 164 12.13 -2.65 -12.53
C TYR A 164 10.85 -3.25 -11.97
N ALA A 165 10.00 -2.44 -11.32
CA ALA A 165 8.73 -2.90 -10.75
C ALA A 165 7.80 -3.52 -11.81
N ARG A 166 7.63 -2.85 -12.96
CA ARG A 166 6.81 -3.34 -14.09
C ARG A 166 7.34 -4.66 -14.65
N GLN A 167 8.66 -4.78 -14.83
CA GLN A 167 9.24 -6.03 -15.34
C GLN A 167 9.14 -7.15 -14.31
N LEU A 168 9.33 -6.87 -13.02
CA LEU A 168 9.16 -7.85 -11.94
C LEU A 168 7.73 -8.38 -11.89
N MET A 169 6.71 -7.50 -11.96
CA MET A 169 5.30 -7.91 -11.99
C MET A 169 4.94 -8.68 -13.26
N SER A 170 5.44 -8.28 -14.42
CA SER A 170 5.27 -9.02 -15.67
C SER A 170 5.87 -10.42 -15.60
N ASN A 171 7.10 -10.54 -15.09
CA ASN A 171 7.78 -11.82 -14.89
C ASN A 171 7.05 -12.69 -13.84
N SER A 172 6.48 -12.09 -12.80
CA SER A 172 5.68 -12.78 -11.78
C SER A 172 4.41 -13.37 -12.38
N ALA A 173 3.66 -12.58 -13.17
CA ALA A 173 2.48 -13.07 -13.87
C ALA A 173 2.82 -14.17 -14.89
N ALA A 174 3.98 -14.12 -15.55
CA ALA A 174 4.46 -15.19 -16.40
C ALA A 174 4.78 -16.46 -15.59
N ALA A 175 5.50 -16.30 -14.47
CA ALA A 175 5.88 -17.42 -13.60
C ALA A 175 4.67 -18.11 -12.95
N ILE A 176 3.60 -17.37 -12.62
CA ILE A 176 2.33 -17.92 -12.11
C ILE A 176 1.69 -18.88 -13.13
N ARG A 177 1.68 -18.51 -14.42
CA ARG A 177 1.11 -19.37 -15.47
C ARG A 177 1.88 -20.66 -15.71
N GLU A 178 3.09 -20.76 -15.18
CA GLU A 178 3.91 -21.98 -15.22
C GLU A 178 3.66 -22.90 -14.01
N GLN A 179 2.88 -22.46 -13.01
CA GLN A 179 2.54 -23.24 -11.81
C GLN A 179 1.33 -24.14 -12.05
N ALA A 180 1.17 -25.14 -11.17
CA ALA A 180 -0.03 -25.95 -11.16
C ALA A 180 -1.23 -25.15 -10.60
N LYS A 181 -2.36 -25.22 -11.29
CA LYS A 181 -3.63 -24.61 -10.85
C LYS A 181 -4.00 -25.08 -9.44
N GLY A 182 -4.40 -24.14 -8.59
CA GLY A 182 -4.78 -24.44 -7.20
C GLY A 182 -3.61 -24.70 -6.25
N SER A 183 -2.36 -24.73 -6.74
CA SER A 183 -1.17 -25.06 -5.94
C SER A 183 0.02 -24.13 -6.27
N VAL A 184 -0.25 -22.84 -6.41
CA VAL A 184 0.76 -21.82 -6.72
C VAL A 184 1.65 -21.57 -5.50
N ASP A 185 2.97 -21.80 -5.64
CA ASP A 185 3.98 -21.35 -4.68
C ASP A 185 4.43 -19.92 -5.03
N THR A 186 3.94 -18.94 -4.27
CA THR A 186 4.29 -17.53 -4.52
C THR A 186 5.75 -17.19 -4.22
N GLY A 187 6.42 -17.93 -3.33
CA GLY A 187 7.84 -17.74 -3.05
C GLY A 187 8.69 -18.14 -4.26
N ALA A 188 8.41 -19.32 -4.84
CA ALA A 188 9.06 -19.77 -6.07
C ALA A 188 8.74 -18.85 -7.27
N VAL A 189 7.53 -18.30 -7.34
CA VAL A 189 7.16 -17.28 -8.32
C VAL A 189 8.04 -16.03 -8.18
N LEU A 190 8.21 -15.52 -6.96
CA LEU A 190 9.02 -14.32 -6.71
C LEU A 190 10.49 -14.56 -7.05
N GLU A 191 11.07 -15.70 -6.64
CA GLU A 191 12.44 -16.09 -6.98
C GLU A 191 12.67 -16.12 -8.50
N LYS A 192 11.75 -16.77 -9.23
CA LYS A 192 11.82 -16.87 -10.68
C LYS A 192 11.64 -15.52 -11.37
N ALA A 193 10.74 -14.68 -10.85
CA ALA A 193 10.50 -13.35 -11.38
C ALA A 193 11.74 -12.47 -11.20
N TYR A 194 12.31 -12.47 -9.99
CA TYR A 194 13.55 -11.78 -9.66
C TYR A 194 14.70 -12.19 -10.58
N ALA A 195 14.95 -13.50 -10.75
CA ALA A 195 16.02 -14.00 -11.60
C ALA A 195 15.88 -13.61 -13.10
N LYS A 196 14.66 -13.34 -13.55
CA LYS A 196 14.34 -12.91 -14.93
C LYS A 196 14.34 -11.38 -15.10
N THR A 197 14.31 -10.61 -14.02
CA THR A 197 14.30 -9.13 -14.10
C THR A 197 15.71 -8.61 -14.39
N ARG A 198 15.82 -7.74 -15.39
CA ARG A 198 17.07 -7.18 -15.95
C ARG A 198 17.07 -5.66 -16.01
N GLU A 199 15.91 -5.02 -15.86
CA GLU A 199 15.82 -3.56 -15.73
C GLU A 199 16.65 -3.07 -14.55
N MET A 200 17.16 -1.84 -14.64
CA MET A 200 17.90 -1.23 -13.55
C MET A 200 16.94 -0.65 -12.52
N GLY A 201 17.22 -0.86 -11.24
CA GLY A 201 16.41 -0.34 -10.15
C GLY A 201 16.25 -1.36 -9.04
N SER A 202 15.36 -1.03 -8.12
CA SER A 202 14.88 -1.93 -7.09
C SER A 202 13.40 -1.70 -6.85
N SER A 203 12.73 -2.71 -6.28
CA SER A 203 11.34 -2.58 -5.85
C SER A 203 11.02 -3.47 -4.65
N THR A 204 9.98 -3.09 -3.92
CA THR A 204 9.23 -4.01 -3.07
C THR A 204 8.43 -4.99 -3.95
N ALA A 205 7.83 -6.03 -3.35
CA ALA A 205 6.87 -6.88 -4.05
C ALA A 205 5.93 -7.60 -3.08
N CYS A 206 4.64 -7.61 -3.39
CA CYS A 206 3.63 -8.43 -2.73
C CYS A 206 2.85 -9.21 -3.78
N ILE A 207 2.77 -10.54 -3.65
CA ILE A 207 2.07 -11.43 -4.59
C ILE A 207 1.13 -12.34 -3.80
N ILE A 208 -0.10 -12.49 -4.28
CA ILE A 208 -1.12 -13.39 -3.74
C ILE A 208 -1.59 -14.32 -4.84
N ALA A 209 -1.76 -15.60 -4.50
CA ALA A 209 -2.49 -16.57 -5.31
C ALA A 209 -3.52 -17.30 -4.44
N LEU A 210 -4.70 -17.53 -4.99
CA LEU A 210 -5.69 -18.42 -4.39
C LEU A 210 -5.34 -19.86 -4.72
N THR A 211 -5.24 -20.67 -3.68
CA THR A 211 -4.93 -22.10 -3.72
C THR A 211 -6.06 -22.90 -3.11
N ASP A 212 -5.99 -24.23 -3.21
CA ASP A 212 -6.96 -25.15 -2.59
C ASP A 212 -6.99 -25.04 -1.06
N GLN A 213 -5.95 -24.45 -0.44
CA GLN A 213 -5.81 -24.26 1.01
C GLN A 213 -6.15 -22.83 1.46
N GLY A 214 -6.58 -21.96 0.56
CA GLY A 214 -6.81 -20.53 0.80
C GLY A 214 -5.78 -19.66 0.07
N VAL A 215 -5.50 -18.48 0.62
CA VAL A 215 -4.54 -17.56 0.01
C VAL A 215 -3.12 -17.94 0.38
N HIS A 216 -2.28 -18.20 -0.62
CA HIS A 216 -0.83 -18.25 -0.49
C HIS A 216 -0.26 -16.90 -0.93
N ALA A 217 0.52 -16.25 -0.08
CA ALA A 217 1.04 -14.91 -0.32
C ALA A 217 2.54 -14.84 -0.05
N VAL A 218 3.24 -13.96 -0.75
CA VAL A 218 4.62 -13.57 -0.43
C VAL A 218 4.70 -12.05 -0.40
N ASN A 219 5.45 -11.49 0.56
CA ASN A 219 5.74 -10.07 0.64
C ASN A 219 7.23 -9.83 0.89
N ILE A 220 7.80 -8.86 0.21
CA ILE A 220 9.10 -8.26 0.51
C ILE A 220 8.97 -6.73 0.48
N GLY A 221 9.26 -6.10 1.62
CA GLY A 221 9.19 -4.65 1.80
C GLY A 221 7.96 -4.16 2.56
N ASP A 222 7.52 -2.94 2.26
CA ASP A 222 6.42 -2.23 2.91
C ASP A 222 5.18 -2.02 2.04
N SER A 223 5.19 -2.56 0.81
CA SER A 223 3.96 -3.06 0.18
C SER A 223 3.29 -4.11 1.08
N GLY A 224 2.02 -4.44 0.79
CA GLY A 224 1.35 -5.47 1.57
C GLY A 224 -0.11 -5.68 1.23
N PHE A 225 -0.81 -6.35 2.15
CA PHE A 225 -2.23 -6.62 2.02
C PHE A 225 -2.91 -6.76 3.38
N ILE A 226 -4.23 -6.57 3.36
CA ILE A 226 -5.14 -6.92 4.44
C ILE A 226 -6.23 -7.85 3.95
N VAL A 227 -6.79 -8.64 4.86
CA VAL A 227 -8.00 -9.44 4.63
C VAL A 227 -9.10 -8.93 5.56
N VAL A 228 -10.23 -8.56 4.98
CA VAL A 228 -11.42 -8.04 5.66
C VAL A 228 -12.53 -9.09 5.61
N ARG A 229 -13.07 -9.45 6.77
CA ARG A 229 -14.21 -10.35 6.94
C ARG A 229 -15.24 -9.69 7.84
N ASP A 230 -16.49 -9.65 7.41
CA ASP A 230 -17.60 -9.05 8.17
C ASP A 230 -17.31 -7.62 8.68
N GLY A 231 -16.59 -6.84 7.86
CA GLY A 231 -16.20 -5.47 8.16
C GLY A 231 -15.05 -5.30 9.14
N SER A 232 -14.42 -6.39 9.59
CA SER A 232 -13.24 -6.40 10.46
C SER A 232 -12.02 -6.90 9.70
N THR A 233 -10.85 -6.31 9.96
CA THR A 233 -9.60 -6.84 9.42
C THR A 233 -9.14 -8.05 10.22
N ILE A 234 -9.13 -9.21 9.58
CA ILE A 234 -8.71 -10.49 10.20
C ILE A 234 -7.23 -10.78 9.98
N PHE A 235 -6.60 -10.14 9.00
CA PHE A 235 -5.18 -10.26 8.71
C PHE A 235 -4.64 -8.97 8.13
N ARG A 236 -3.40 -8.63 8.49
CA ARG A 236 -2.58 -7.57 7.89
C ARG A 236 -1.16 -8.09 7.75
N SER A 237 -0.59 -7.99 6.56
CA SER A 237 0.82 -8.34 6.35
C SER A 237 1.72 -7.41 7.18
N PRO A 238 2.75 -7.93 7.87
CA PRO A 238 3.76 -7.11 8.50
C PRO A 238 4.51 -6.26 7.48
N VAL A 239 4.93 -5.08 7.91
CA VAL A 239 5.84 -4.20 7.16
C VAL A 239 7.28 -4.70 7.36
N GLN A 240 8.05 -4.84 6.29
CA GLN A 240 9.46 -5.19 6.34
C GLN A 240 10.33 -4.01 5.95
N GLN A 241 11.09 -3.49 6.92
CA GLN A 241 11.98 -2.36 6.75
C GLN A 241 13.29 -2.60 7.52
N HIS A 242 14.41 -2.14 6.95
CA HIS A 242 15.71 -2.15 7.63
C HIS A 242 15.78 -1.03 8.68
N GLU A 243 15.25 0.14 8.31
CA GLU A 243 15.03 1.31 9.16
C GLU A 243 13.76 2.04 8.68
N PHE A 244 13.30 3.04 9.43
CA PHE A 244 12.10 3.80 9.05
C PHE A 244 12.19 4.30 7.60
N ASN A 245 11.18 3.96 6.78
CA ASN A 245 11.10 4.33 5.37
C ASN A 245 12.30 3.85 4.53
N MET A 246 12.91 2.72 4.92
CA MET A 246 13.93 2.00 4.17
C MET A 246 13.50 0.53 4.01
N PRO A 247 12.62 0.22 3.04
CA PRO A 247 12.07 -1.12 2.89
C PRO A 247 13.09 -2.15 2.46
N TYR A 248 12.80 -3.39 2.83
CA TYR A 248 13.39 -4.54 2.14
C TYR A 248 13.00 -4.46 0.66
N GLN A 249 13.96 -4.68 -0.22
CA GLN A 249 13.76 -4.46 -1.65
C GLN A 249 14.65 -5.37 -2.50
N LEU A 250 14.07 -5.88 -3.57
CA LEU A 250 14.81 -6.65 -4.57
C LEU A 250 15.51 -5.68 -5.53
N ASP A 251 16.79 -5.88 -5.78
CA ASP A 251 17.64 -4.97 -6.58
C ASP A 251 18.33 -5.68 -7.74
N SER A 252 18.51 -4.93 -8.84
CA SER A 252 19.13 -5.41 -10.08
C SER A 252 20.66 -5.58 -10.00
N ARG A 253 21.33 -4.92 -9.04
CA ARG A 253 22.79 -4.96 -8.87
C ARG A 253 23.25 -6.01 -7.84
N GLY A 254 22.32 -6.70 -7.17
CA GLY A 254 22.61 -7.68 -6.12
C GLY A 254 23.10 -7.06 -4.81
N TYR A 255 22.89 -5.75 -4.59
CA TYR A 255 23.20 -5.08 -3.33
C TYR A 255 21.99 -5.00 -2.38
N GLY A 256 20.77 -5.19 -2.92
CA GLY A 256 19.55 -5.28 -2.12
C GLY A 256 19.32 -6.65 -1.52
N ASP A 257 18.09 -6.89 -1.10
CA ASP A 257 17.66 -8.12 -0.49
C ASP A 257 17.44 -9.22 -1.54
N LEU A 258 17.54 -10.47 -1.09
CA LEU A 258 17.22 -11.64 -1.90
C LEU A 258 15.77 -12.06 -1.68
N PRO A 259 15.13 -12.74 -2.65
CA PRO A 259 13.78 -13.28 -2.48
C PRO A 259 13.63 -14.20 -1.25
N SER A 260 14.71 -14.83 -0.79
CA SER A 260 14.72 -15.66 0.41
C SER A 260 14.48 -14.88 1.71
N ALA A 261 14.58 -13.55 1.71
CA ALA A 261 14.23 -12.67 2.83
C ALA A 261 12.72 -12.35 2.86
N ALA A 262 11.98 -12.68 1.80
CA ALA A 262 10.55 -12.44 1.73
C ALA A 262 9.79 -13.30 2.74
N GLN A 263 8.69 -12.77 3.28
CA GLN A 263 7.79 -13.51 4.14
C GLN A 263 6.71 -14.20 3.32
N VAL A 264 6.49 -15.49 3.59
CA VAL A 264 5.43 -16.29 2.96
C VAL A 264 4.31 -16.53 3.97
N PHE A 265 3.07 -16.42 3.50
CA PHE A 265 1.88 -16.53 4.33
C PHE A 265 0.86 -17.49 3.71
N ASN A 266 0.15 -18.21 4.58
CA ASN A 266 -0.99 -19.05 4.24
C ASN A 266 -2.20 -18.58 5.06
N ILE A 267 -3.22 -18.05 4.39
CA ILE A 267 -4.38 -17.46 5.03
C ILE A 267 -5.64 -18.19 4.58
N PRO A 268 -6.34 -18.91 5.48
CA PRO A 268 -7.66 -19.46 5.19
C PRO A 268 -8.66 -18.34 4.86
N VAL A 269 -9.25 -18.41 3.68
CA VAL A 269 -10.28 -17.47 3.22
C VAL A 269 -11.60 -18.20 2.95
N GLN A 270 -12.70 -17.45 2.98
CA GLN A 270 -14.04 -17.95 2.73
C GLN A 270 -14.83 -16.98 1.83
N PRO A 271 -15.93 -17.42 1.20
CA PRO A 271 -16.78 -16.53 0.43
C PRO A 271 -17.26 -15.34 1.27
N GLY A 272 -17.17 -14.14 0.69
CA GLY A 272 -17.49 -12.87 1.35
C GLY A 272 -16.27 -12.14 1.93
N ASP A 273 -15.11 -12.79 2.03
CA ASP A 273 -13.87 -12.10 2.37
C ASP A 273 -13.46 -11.12 1.27
N VAL A 274 -12.83 -10.03 1.68
CA VAL A 274 -12.25 -9.03 0.77
C VAL A 274 -10.77 -8.86 1.06
N ILE A 275 -9.94 -9.06 0.04
CA ILE A 275 -8.51 -8.81 0.09
C ILE A 275 -8.27 -7.41 -0.47
N VAL A 276 -7.54 -6.58 0.27
CA VAL A 276 -7.04 -5.29 -0.22
C VAL A 276 -5.52 -5.32 -0.18
N MET A 277 -4.91 -5.34 -1.35
CA MET A 277 -3.46 -5.30 -1.57
C MET A 277 -3.07 -3.92 -2.08
N GLY A 278 -1.93 -3.40 -1.67
CA GLY A 278 -1.43 -2.12 -2.16
C GLY A 278 0.02 -1.84 -1.82
N THR A 279 0.52 -0.75 -2.36
CA THR A 279 1.85 -0.19 -2.10
C THR A 279 1.83 0.69 -0.85
N ASP A 280 2.99 1.17 -0.42
CA ASP A 280 3.12 2.01 0.77
C ASP A 280 2.30 3.30 0.65
N GLY A 281 2.15 3.89 -0.55
CA GLY A 281 1.29 5.05 -0.80
C GLY A 281 -0.17 4.88 -0.35
N LEU A 282 -0.67 3.64 -0.25
CA LEU A 282 -1.92 3.34 0.45
C LEU A 282 -1.70 3.31 1.98
N PHE A 283 -0.84 2.42 2.45
CA PHE A 283 -0.75 2.07 3.88
C PHE A 283 -0.11 3.15 4.74
N ASP A 284 0.63 4.07 4.14
CA ASP A 284 1.19 5.26 4.77
C ASP A 284 0.15 6.35 5.00
N ASN A 285 -0.97 6.31 4.28
CA ASN A 285 -1.98 7.36 4.27
C ASN A 285 -3.33 6.95 4.86
N LEU A 286 -3.66 5.66 4.91
CA LEU A 286 -4.91 5.16 5.49
C LEU A 286 -4.69 4.15 6.61
N TYR A 287 -5.41 4.36 7.72
CA TYR A 287 -5.53 3.33 8.74
C TYR A 287 -6.40 2.18 8.26
N THR A 288 -6.13 0.98 8.77
CA THR A 288 -6.83 -0.26 8.41
C THR A 288 -8.36 -0.17 8.61
N ASN A 289 -8.83 0.57 9.62
CA ASN A 289 -10.26 0.81 9.86
C ASN A 289 -10.89 1.74 8.81
N GLU A 290 -10.14 2.71 8.26
CA GLU A 290 -10.61 3.55 7.16
C GLU A 290 -10.77 2.71 5.88
N ILE A 291 -9.78 1.86 5.57
CA ILE A 291 -9.85 0.92 4.42
C ILE A 291 -11.05 -0.02 4.59
N SER A 292 -11.20 -0.64 5.76
CA SER A 292 -12.32 -1.53 6.07
C SER A 292 -13.68 -0.82 5.96
N GLY A 293 -13.75 0.46 6.37
CA GLY A 293 -14.95 1.28 6.20
C GLY A 293 -15.35 1.45 4.73
N VAL A 294 -14.38 1.69 3.84
CA VAL A 294 -14.63 1.77 2.39
C VAL A 294 -15.08 0.41 1.84
N VAL A 295 -14.44 -0.68 2.25
CA VAL A 295 -14.83 -2.06 1.86
C VAL A 295 -16.27 -2.36 2.27
N VAL A 296 -16.63 -2.11 3.54
CA VAL A 296 -18.00 -2.33 4.03
C VAL A 296 -19.03 -1.55 3.22
N TYR A 297 -18.73 -0.29 2.91
CA TYR A 297 -19.58 0.53 2.05
C TYR A 297 -19.73 -0.08 0.66
N ALA A 298 -18.61 -0.43 0.02
CA ALA A 298 -18.59 -0.99 -1.33
C ALA A 298 -19.36 -2.31 -1.42
N THR A 299 -19.14 -3.24 -0.49
CA THR A 299 -19.83 -4.53 -0.44
C THR A 299 -21.34 -4.35 -0.23
N ARG A 300 -21.77 -3.48 0.70
CA ARG A 300 -23.20 -3.20 0.94
C ARG A 300 -23.88 -2.55 -0.27
N ALA A 301 -23.17 -1.67 -0.95
CA ALA A 301 -23.63 -1.02 -2.18
C ALA A 301 -23.47 -1.92 -3.43
N LYS A 302 -22.94 -3.15 -3.29
CA LYS A 302 -22.67 -4.09 -4.38
C LYS A 302 -21.82 -3.48 -5.49
N LEU A 303 -20.81 -2.68 -5.11
CA LEU A 303 -19.88 -2.09 -6.06
C LEU A 303 -18.85 -3.12 -6.51
N GLU A 304 -18.49 -3.09 -7.78
CA GLU A 304 -17.43 -3.92 -8.34
C GLU A 304 -16.07 -3.65 -7.65
N PRO A 305 -15.17 -4.65 -7.55
CA PRO A 305 -13.86 -4.50 -6.92
C PRO A 305 -13.04 -3.33 -7.48
N GLN A 306 -13.15 -3.08 -8.78
CA GLN A 306 -12.52 -1.95 -9.46
C GLN A 306 -12.95 -0.59 -8.86
N VAL A 307 -14.25 -0.43 -8.59
CA VAL A 307 -14.82 0.80 -8.03
C VAL A 307 -14.43 0.93 -6.55
N ALA A 308 -14.35 -0.19 -5.82
CA ALA A 308 -13.85 -0.20 -4.46
C ALA A 308 -12.37 0.25 -4.40
N ALA A 309 -11.53 -0.30 -5.28
CA ALA A 309 -10.11 0.10 -5.41
C ALA A 309 -9.98 1.61 -5.70
N GLN A 310 -10.76 2.13 -6.65
CA GLN A 310 -10.79 3.56 -6.95
C GLN A 310 -11.14 4.41 -5.72
N LYS A 311 -12.19 4.03 -4.97
CA LYS A 311 -12.60 4.78 -3.76
C LYS A 311 -11.53 4.76 -2.67
N ILE A 312 -10.82 3.65 -2.52
CA ILE A 312 -9.70 3.54 -1.58
C ILE A 312 -8.57 4.48 -2.00
N VAL A 313 -8.18 4.47 -3.29
CA VAL A 313 -7.14 5.36 -3.81
C VAL A 313 -7.52 6.83 -3.67
N GLU A 314 -8.76 7.20 -3.99
CA GLU A 314 -9.25 8.57 -3.83
C GLU A 314 -9.14 9.05 -2.38
N LEU A 315 -9.50 8.20 -1.41
CA LEU A 315 -9.38 8.53 0.01
C LEU A 315 -7.91 8.62 0.45
N ALA A 316 -7.06 7.68 0.02
CA ALA A 316 -5.63 7.69 0.31
C ALA A 316 -4.94 8.94 -0.25
N SER A 317 -5.26 9.32 -1.49
CA SER A 317 -4.76 10.52 -2.15
C SER A 317 -5.17 11.80 -1.41
N GLN A 318 -6.43 11.88 -0.96
CA GLN A 318 -6.90 13.00 -0.14
C GLN A 318 -6.11 13.11 1.18
N ARG A 319 -5.82 11.97 1.84
CA ARG A 319 -5.03 11.93 3.08
C ARG A 319 -3.57 12.28 2.84
N ALA A 320 -2.98 11.84 1.73
CA ALA A 320 -1.61 12.15 1.33
C ALA A 320 -1.35 13.67 1.20
N LEU A 321 -2.36 14.41 0.75
CA LEU A 321 -2.31 15.87 0.58
C LEU A 321 -2.57 16.64 1.89
N ASP A 322 -3.18 16.02 2.90
CA ASP A 322 -3.45 16.68 4.18
C ASP A 322 -2.18 16.77 5.04
N LYS A 323 -1.61 17.97 5.18
CA LYS A 323 -0.40 18.22 5.98
C LYS A 323 -0.64 18.43 7.47
N LYS A 324 -1.90 18.35 7.92
CA LYS A 324 -2.31 18.65 9.30
C LYS A 324 -2.74 17.40 10.05
N GLN A 325 -3.45 16.50 9.40
CA GLN A 325 -3.97 15.29 10.03
C GLN A 325 -2.88 14.21 10.17
N GLN A 326 -2.84 13.51 11.30
CA GLN A 326 -1.94 12.37 11.45
C GLN A 326 -2.32 11.24 10.49
N SER A 327 -1.33 10.77 9.74
CA SER A 327 -1.37 9.54 8.95
C SER A 327 -0.58 8.41 9.64
N PRO A 328 -0.77 7.14 9.21
CA PRO A 328 0.10 6.04 9.60
C PRO A 328 1.59 6.37 9.45
N PHE A 329 2.00 6.95 8.32
CA PHE A 329 3.39 7.35 8.08
C PHE A 329 3.88 8.36 9.09
N SER A 330 3.12 9.44 9.33
CA SER A 330 3.52 10.46 10.31
C SER A 330 3.65 9.91 11.72
N THR A 331 2.83 8.93 12.08
CA THR A 331 2.89 8.23 13.38
C THR A 331 4.18 7.41 13.47
N ALA A 332 4.47 6.60 12.44
CA ALA A 332 5.70 5.81 12.38
C ALA A 332 6.97 6.67 12.35
N ALA A 333 6.93 7.81 11.64
CA ALA A 333 8.02 8.79 11.61
C ALA A 333 8.31 9.35 13.02
N GLN A 334 7.27 9.74 13.75
CA GLN A 334 7.39 10.28 15.11
C GLN A 334 7.93 9.23 16.09
N GLN A 335 7.45 7.99 15.99
CA GLN A 335 7.95 6.85 16.78
C GLN A 335 9.42 6.56 16.50
N SER A 336 9.87 6.84 15.27
CA SER A 336 11.27 6.68 14.85
C SER A 336 12.13 7.93 15.13
N GLY A 337 11.59 8.93 15.85
CA GLY A 337 12.32 10.12 16.28
C GLY A 337 12.30 11.29 15.30
N TYR A 338 11.58 11.19 14.18
CA TYR A 338 11.49 12.26 13.17
C TYR A 338 10.35 13.24 13.49
N ARG A 339 10.58 14.52 13.21
CA ARG A 339 9.54 15.56 13.27
C ARG A 339 8.80 15.61 11.94
N TYR A 340 7.75 14.81 11.80
CA TYR A 340 6.90 14.76 10.62
C TYR A 340 5.41 14.83 11.02
N ASN A 341 4.57 15.47 10.20
CA ASN A 341 3.12 15.51 10.38
C ASN A 341 2.42 15.57 9.02
N GLY A 342 1.22 15.00 8.93
CA GLY A 342 0.47 14.94 7.67
C GLY A 342 0.65 13.65 6.89
N GLY A 343 -0.02 13.55 5.74
CA GLY A 343 0.17 12.46 4.78
C GLY A 343 1.45 12.56 3.95
N LYS A 344 1.86 11.41 3.41
CA LYS A 344 3.01 11.24 2.50
C LYS A 344 2.48 11.14 1.07
N LEU A 345 2.89 12.08 0.22
CA LEU A 345 2.51 12.03 -1.20
C LEU A 345 3.37 11.00 -1.90
N ASP A 346 2.75 10.04 -2.57
CA ASP A 346 3.44 8.95 -3.28
C ASP A 346 2.63 8.41 -4.46
N ASP A 347 3.20 7.48 -5.22
CA ASP A 347 2.43 6.60 -6.09
C ASP A 347 1.47 5.74 -5.24
N ILE A 348 0.24 5.50 -5.71
CA ILE A 348 -0.75 4.72 -4.97
C ILE A 348 -1.34 3.65 -5.89
N SER A 349 -0.96 2.40 -5.65
CA SER A 349 -1.56 1.23 -6.30
C SER A 349 -2.39 0.42 -5.32
N VAL A 350 -3.63 0.11 -5.70
CA VAL A 350 -4.52 -0.74 -4.91
C VAL A 350 -5.15 -1.79 -5.80
N VAL A 351 -5.10 -3.05 -5.36
CA VAL A 351 -5.86 -4.17 -5.92
C VAL A 351 -6.84 -4.66 -4.86
N VAL A 352 -8.12 -4.73 -5.21
CA VAL A 352 -9.18 -5.29 -4.37
C VAL A 352 -9.66 -6.58 -5.00
N SER A 353 -9.77 -7.64 -4.20
CA SER A 353 -10.31 -8.93 -4.61
C SER A 353 -11.42 -9.38 -3.68
N TYR A 354 -12.59 -9.67 -4.25
CA TYR A 354 -13.67 -10.33 -3.53
C TYR A 354 -13.51 -11.84 -3.65
N VAL A 355 -13.48 -12.52 -2.51
CA VAL A 355 -13.49 -13.98 -2.45
C VAL A 355 -14.93 -14.45 -2.62
N THR A 356 -15.19 -15.20 -3.69
CA THR A 356 -16.52 -15.72 -4.01
C THR A 356 -16.50 -17.24 -4.11
N ALA A 357 -17.66 -17.87 -3.93
CA ALA A 357 -17.83 -19.26 -4.31
C ALA A 357 -17.86 -19.36 -5.84
N SER A 358 -17.15 -20.32 -6.40
CA SER A 358 -17.25 -20.66 -7.81
C SER A 358 -18.65 -21.19 -8.10
N SER A 359 -19.34 -20.58 -9.05
CA SER A 359 -20.43 -21.28 -9.73
C SER A 359 -19.86 -22.54 -10.39
N ARG A 360 -20.51 -23.68 -10.16
CA ARG A 360 -20.37 -24.82 -11.07
C ARG A 360 -21.23 -24.47 -12.27
N ASP A 361 -20.58 -24.09 -13.37
CA ASP A 361 -21.26 -23.83 -14.65
C ASP A 361 -21.83 -25.11 -15.26
#